data_AF-A0A2T7F933-F1
#
_entry.id   AF-A0A2T7F933-F1
#
_cell.length_a   1.000
_cell.length_b   1.000
_cell.length_c   1.000
_cell.angle_alpha   90.00
_cell.angle_beta   90.00
_cell.angle_gamma   90.00
#
_symmetry.space_group_name_H-M   'P 1'
#
loop_
_entity.id
_entity.type
_entity.pdbx_description
1 polymer ?
#
loop_
_entity_poly.entity_id
_entity_poly.type
_entity_poly.pdbx_seq_one_letter_code
_entity_poly.pdbx_strand_id
1 'polypeptide(L)' 'MYLQYYINEKGDKVYTTKKESPLGVATQSAHPARFSPDDKYSRQRYLLKKRFGLLPTQKPAPKY' A
#
# COMPACT_ATOMS: atom_id res chain seq x y z
N MET A 1 12.39 -6.81 -6.70
CA MET A 1 11.75 -6.53 -8.01
C MET A 1 12.15 -5.15 -8.49
N TYR A 2 12.38 -5.01 -9.80
CA TYR A 2 12.89 -3.77 -10.39
C TYR A 2 11.81 -2.75 -10.68
N LEU A 3 10.55 -3.18 -10.90
CA LEU A 3 9.47 -2.25 -11.20
C LEU A 3 9.08 -1.45 -9.96
N GLN A 4 9.21 -0.13 -10.08
CA GLN A 4 8.82 0.86 -9.09
C GLN A 4 7.71 1.75 -9.67
N TYR A 5 7.08 2.54 -8.82
CA TYR A 5 6.13 3.58 -9.21
C TYR A 5 6.18 4.79 -8.28
N TYR A 6 5.67 5.91 -8.77
CA TYR A 6 5.30 7.07 -7.96
C TYR A 6 3.88 7.53 -8.35
N ILE A 7 3.26 8.35 -7.51
CA ILE A 7 1.93 8.92 -7.76
C ILE A 7 2.13 10.32 -8.35
N ASN A 8 1.54 10.59 -9.52
CA ASN A 8 1.58 11.91 -10.14
C ASN A 8 0.54 12.86 -9.49
N GLU A 9 0.51 14.13 -9.91
CA GLU A 9 -0.44 15.13 -9.40
C GLU A 9 -1.91 14.78 -9.69
N LYS A 10 -2.17 13.94 -10.70
CA LYS A 10 -3.51 13.45 -11.06
C LYS A 10 -3.95 12.25 -10.20
N GLY A 11 -3.04 11.69 -9.40
CA GLY A 11 -3.29 10.49 -8.60
C GLY A 11 -3.00 9.17 -9.31
N ASP A 12 -2.47 9.20 -10.54
CA ASP A 12 -2.12 8.00 -11.30
C ASP A 12 -0.76 7.45 -10.92
N LYS A 13 -0.61 6.12 -11.02
CA LYS A 13 0.67 5.44 -10.86
C LYS A 13 1.51 5.57 -12.14
N VAL A 14 2.66 6.21 -12.04
CA VAL A 14 3.66 6.25 -13.11
C VAL A 14 4.77 5.25 -12.80
N TYR A 15 4.92 4.25 -13.65
CA TYR A 15 5.89 3.18 -13.48
C TYR A 15 7.29 3.58 -13.96
N THR A 16 8.30 3.08 -13.26
CA THR A 16 9.72 3.36 -13.56
C THR A 16 10.62 2.27 -12.99
N THR A 17 11.86 2.20 -13.46
CA THR A 17 12.93 1.38 -12.86
C THR A 17 13.87 2.20 -11.98
N LYS A 18 13.76 3.53 -12.01
CA LYS A 18 14.54 4.46 -11.18
C LYS A 18 14.10 4.37 -9.72
N LYS A 19 15.00 4.72 -8.81
CA LYS A 19 14.74 4.76 -7.36
C LYS A 19 14.15 6.09 -6.88
N GLU A 20 14.21 7.11 -7.72
CA GLU A 20 13.76 8.47 -7.42
C GLU A 20 12.78 8.94 -8.51
N SER A 21 11.77 9.68 -8.07
CA SER A 21 10.82 10.37 -8.95
C SER A 21 11.46 11.62 -9.56
N PRO A 22 10.84 12.23 -10.58
CA PRO A 22 11.32 13.50 -11.16
C PRO A 22 11.41 14.65 -10.15
N LEU A 23 10.69 14.55 -9.02
CA LEU A 23 10.70 15.52 -7.91
C LEU A 23 11.71 15.16 -6.81
N GLY A 24 12.55 14.13 -7.01
CA GLY A 24 13.55 13.67 -6.03
C GLY A 24 12.96 12.83 -4.89
N VAL A 25 11.70 12.40 -4.97
CA VAL A 25 11.06 11.57 -3.93
C VAL A 25 11.33 10.09 -4.21
N ALA A 26 11.61 9.31 -3.18
CA ALA A 26 11.83 7.87 -3.32
C ALA A 26 10.61 7.15 -3.92
N THR A 27 10.84 6.32 -4.94
CA THR A 27 9.80 5.51 -5.58
C THR A 27 9.42 4.29 -4.75
N GLN A 28 8.20 3.79 -4.93
CA GLN A 28 7.68 2.62 -4.22
C GLN A 28 7.66 1.36 -5.09
N SER A 29 7.77 0.17 -4.48
CA SER A 29 7.64 -1.10 -5.20
C SER A 29 6.26 -1.24 -5.83
N ALA A 30 6.21 -1.54 -7.14
CA ALA A 30 4.95 -1.80 -7.84
C ALA A 30 4.28 -3.11 -7.40
N HIS A 31 5.01 -3.97 -6.70
CA HIS A 31 4.55 -5.31 -6.33
C HIS A 31 4.09 -5.35 -4.88
N PRO A 32 3.03 -6.12 -4.58
CA PRO A 32 2.53 -6.29 -3.22
C PRO A 32 3.55 -7.02 -2.34
N ALA A 33 3.44 -6.82 -1.03
CA ALA A 33 4.18 -7.61 -0.06
C ALA A 33 3.81 -9.11 -0.19
N ARG A 34 4.79 -9.99 0.01
CA ARG A 34 4.58 -11.44 -0.07
C ARG A 34 3.58 -11.91 0.99
N PHE A 35 2.59 -12.70 0.58
CA PHE A 35 1.69 -13.38 1.50
C PHE A 35 2.39 -14.55 2.21
N SER A 36 2.12 -14.73 3.50
CA SER A 36 2.64 -15.82 4.32
C SER A 36 1.51 -16.36 5.20
N PRO A 37 1.18 -17.66 5.15
CA PRO A 37 0.12 -18.22 5.99
C PRO A 37 0.41 -18.10 7.50
N ASP A 38 1.67 -18.24 7.91
CA ASP A 38 2.12 -18.20 9.32
C ASP A 38 2.08 -16.81 9.96
N ASP A 39 2.02 -15.75 9.14
CA ASP A 39 2.10 -14.34 9.53
C ASP A 39 2.11 -14.00 11.04
N LYS A 40 3.31 -14.09 11.63
CA LYS A 40 3.57 -13.86 13.06
C LYS A 40 3.15 -12.47 13.56
N TYR A 41 3.03 -11.50 12.64
CA TYR A 41 2.68 -10.11 12.96
C TYR A 41 1.23 -9.75 12.58
N SER A 42 0.39 -10.75 12.33
CA SER A 42 -1.02 -10.58 11.97
C SER A 42 -1.80 -9.77 13.03
N ARG A 43 -1.59 -10.05 14.33
CA ARG A 43 -2.24 -9.33 15.45
C ARG A 43 -1.88 -7.84 15.42
N GLN A 44 -0.61 -7.50 15.26
CA GLN A 44 -0.10 -6.14 15.25
C GLN A 44 -0.67 -5.37 14.05
N ARG A 45 -0.70 -5.99 12.87
CA ARG A 45 -1.28 -5.39 11.66
C ARG A 45 -2.79 -5.15 11.81
N TYR A 46 -3.52 -6.08 12.42
CA TYR A 46 -4.94 -5.92 12.71
C TYR A 46 -5.20 -4.76 13.68
N LEU A 47 -4.47 -4.71 14.80
CA LEU A 47 -4.62 -3.65 15.80
C LEU A 47 -4.28 -2.26 15.23
N LEU A 48 -3.26 -2.16 14.39
CA LEU A 48 -2.92 -0.91 13.70
C LEU A 48 -4.10 -0.44 12.83
N LYS A 49 -4.66 -1.33 11.99
CA LYS A 49 -5.82 -1.01 11.15
C LYS A 49 -7.03 -0.58 11.99
N LYS A 50 -7.29 -1.29 13.10
CA LYS A 50 -8.39 -0.98 14.02
C LYS A 50 -8.28 0.43 14.61
N ARG A 51 -7.08 0.81 15.07
CA ARG A 51 -6.81 2.14 15.66
C ARG A 51 -7.07 3.30 14.70
N PHE A 52 -6.76 3.11 13.41
CA PHE A 52 -6.97 4.13 12.38
C PHE A 52 -8.33 4.05 11.66
N GLY A 53 -9.27 3.21 12.13
CA GLY A 53 -10.59 3.11 11.48
C GLY A 53 -10.56 2.48 10.09
N LEU A 54 -9.51 1.71 9.77
CA LEU A 54 -9.27 1.17 8.42
C LEU A 54 -9.87 -0.22 8.20
N LEU A 55 -10.51 -0.83 9.21
CA LEU A 55 -11.15 -2.13 9.04
C LEU A 55 -12.43 -2.00 8.20
N PRO A 56 -12.72 -2.93 7.28
CA PRO A 56 -13.99 -2.95 6.55
C PRO A 56 -15.21 -2.98 7.46
N THR A 57 -15.10 -3.66 8.62
CA THR A 57 -16.17 -3.76 9.62
C THR A 57 -16.46 -2.45 10.36
N GLN A 58 -15.57 -1.45 10.26
CA GLN A 58 -15.79 -0.11 10.82
C GLN A 58 -16.48 0.83 9.81
N LYS A 59 -16.61 0.41 8.55
CA LYS A 59 -17.27 1.18 7.48
C LYS A 59 -18.74 0.78 7.38
N PRO A 60 -19.62 1.65 6.87
CA PRO A 60 -21.01 1.27 6.59
C PRO A 60 -21.05 0.07 5.65
N ALA A 61 -22.12 -0.72 5.77
CA ALA A 61 -22.35 -1.86 4.88
C ALA A 61 -22.31 -1.40 3.40
N PRO A 62 -21.69 -2.18 2.50
CA PRO A 62 -21.70 -1.87 1.08
C PRO A 62 -23.16 -1.79 0.59
N LYS A 63 -23.50 -0.70 -0.12
CA LYS A 63 -24.74 -0.62 -0.89
C LYS A 63 -24.51 -1.34 -2.21
N TYR A 64 -25.33 -2.36 -2.47
CA TYR A 64 -25.36 -3.10 -3.73
C TYR A 64 -26.39 -2.48 -4.68
#